data_AF-A0A315AL36-F1
#
_entry.id   AF-A0A315AL36-F1
#
_cell.length_a   1.000
_cell.length_b   1.000
_cell.length_c   1.000
_cell.angle_alpha   90.00
_cell.angle_beta   90.00
_cell.angle_gamma   90.00
#
_symmetry.space_group_name_H-M   'P 1'
#
loop_
_entity.id
_entity.type
_entity.pdbx_description
1 polymer ?
#
loop_
_entity_poly.entity_id
_entity_poly.type
_entity_poly.pdbx_seq_one_letter_code
_entity_poly.pdbx_strand_id
1 'polypeptide(L)'
;MQVKSPRGVQQTDVNGAADELLSEQLKPTIERVRMKLGRGSPNTVGPMLEVWFSSLGERLRGPTGESDKTSELPATVQVAMKTLWKSALQEAHSTFEASKADFANTASQQEQQMTTVLAEIEAERGAFTQKASELKQALDALELKHAETQGQAHKLQMHVNKKDEELTSSRLALQQQVAQGNEERRRHDAQLLAHSAEIQALQAQYVSSERRLMAEIDRERQQVKKLQAEVEIEKKKQIRHQSEALEVAGNLTKQLHELRMQNTQLSERASGYLARINDMQPKKLKSAAKNKAVRSVIG
;
A
#
# COMPACT_ATOMS: atom_id res chain seq x y z
N MET A 1 -110.05 66.18 -0.76
CA MET A 1 -110.56 67.54 -0.48
C MET A 1 -109.90 68.05 0.78
N GLN A 2 -109.06 69.09 0.66
CA GLN A 2 -108.54 69.86 1.80
C GLN A 2 -109.72 70.53 2.51
N VAL A 3 -109.92 70.23 3.79
CA VAL A 3 -110.74 71.06 4.67
C VAL A 3 -109.78 71.83 5.58
N LYS A 4 -109.76 73.15 5.33
CA LYS A 4 -108.98 74.19 6.00
C LYS A 4 -108.93 73.99 7.51
N SER A 5 -107.72 73.90 8.05
CA SER A 5 -107.46 74.07 9.47
C SER A 5 -107.99 75.42 9.96
N PRO A 6 -108.71 75.49 11.09
CA PRO A 6 -108.83 76.75 11.82
C PRO A 6 -107.40 77.16 12.21
N ARG A 7 -107.06 78.44 12.04
CA ARG A 7 -105.69 79.00 12.19
C ARG A 7 -105.17 79.03 13.65
N GLY A 8 -105.41 77.98 14.44
CA GLY A 8 -104.97 77.83 15.82
C GLY A 8 -104.48 76.42 16.12
N VAL A 9 -103.49 76.30 17.01
CA VAL A 9 -103.03 75.02 17.55
C VAL A 9 -104.14 74.41 18.41
N GLN A 10 -104.39 73.10 18.24
CA GLN A 10 -105.41 72.36 19.00
C GLN A 10 -104.77 71.60 20.16
N GLN A 11 -105.54 71.36 21.22
CA GLN A 11 -105.09 70.58 22.39
C GLN A 11 -104.61 69.17 22.02
N THR A 12 -105.28 68.52 21.06
CA THR A 12 -104.91 67.17 20.57
C THR A 12 -103.54 67.13 19.93
N ASP A 13 -103.18 68.18 19.18
CA ASP A 13 -101.88 68.30 18.52
C ASP A 13 -100.76 68.46 19.58
N VAL A 14 -101.00 69.29 20.60
CA VAL A 14 -100.08 69.48 21.73
C VAL A 14 -99.89 68.20 22.53
N ASN A 15 -100.97 67.47 22.79
CA ASN A 15 -100.91 66.18 23.49
C ASN A 15 -100.07 65.15 22.72
N GLY A 16 -100.30 65.03 21.41
CA GLY A 16 -99.56 64.10 20.56
C GLY A 16 -98.06 64.44 20.50
N ALA A 17 -97.73 65.72 20.32
CA ALA A 17 -96.33 66.15 20.29
C ALA A 17 -95.62 66.00 21.65
N ALA A 18 -96.34 66.19 22.76
CA ALA A 18 -95.79 65.98 24.11
C ALA A 18 -95.57 64.49 24.43
N ASP A 19 -96.50 63.62 24.03
CA ASP A 19 -96.37 62.17 24.19
C ASP A 19 -95.20 61.61 23.36
N GLU A 20 -94.98 62.12 22.14
CA GLU A 20 -93.85 61.74 21.29
C GLU A 20 -92.51 62.21 21.86
N LEU A 21 -92.44 63.41 22.44
CA LEU A 21 -91.25 63.86 23.15
C LEU A 21 -90.96 62.99 24.39
N LEU A 22 -92.00 62.51 25.07
CA LEU A 22 -91.85 61.64 26.24
C LEU A 22 -91.35 60.24 25.85
N SER A 23 -91.78 59.68 24.71
CA SER A 23 -91.26 58.41 24.20
C SER A 23 -89.79 58.51 23.76
N GLU A 24 -89.37 59.69 23.32
CA GLU A 24 -87.97 60.05 23.05
C GLU A 24 -87.15 60.35 24.33
N GLN A 25 -87.72 60.15 25.53
CA GLN A 25 -87.11 60.45 26.84
C GLN A 25 -86.73 61.93 27.06
N LEU A 26 -87.32 62.85 26.29
CA LEU A 26 -87.08 64.29 26.39
C LEU A 26 -88.19 64.98 27.19
N LYS A 27 -87.82 65.98 28.00
CA LYS A 27 -88.81 66.76 28.77
C LYS A 27 -89.66 67.62 27.81
N PRO A 28 -91.00 67.43 27.78
CA PRO A 28 -91.89 68.25 26.95
C PRO A 28 -91.94 69.67 27.51
N THR A 29 -91.15 70.59 26.93
CA THR A 29 -91.17 72.02 27.25
C THR A 29 -91.92 72.78 26.15
N ILE A 30 -92.45 73.97 26.46
CA ILE A 30 -93.23 74.79 25.53
C ILE A 30 -92.50 74.98 24.19
N GLU A 31 -91.20 75.25 24.25
CA GLU A 31 -90.35 75.47 23.08
C GLU A 31 -90.16 74.21 22.23
N ARG A 32 -89.97 73.05 22.87
CA ARG A 32 -89.77 71.77 22.18
C ARG A 32 -91.04 71.24 21.53
N VAL A 33 -92.16 71.35 22.24
CA VAL A 33 -93.48 70.99 21.71
C VAL A 33 -93.82 71.86 20.50
N ARG A 34 -93.49 73.15 20.57
CA ARG A 34 -93.62 74.06 19.43
C ARG A 34 -92.69 73.69 18.26
N MET A 35 -91.44 73.31 18.53
CA MET A 35 -90.52 72.85 17.47
C MET A 35 -91.04 71.58 16.77
N LYS A 36 -91.57 70.62 17.53
CA LYS A 36 -92.17 69.40 16.97
C LYS A 36 -93.45 69.68 16.18
N LEU A 37 -94.28 70.64 16.62
CA LEU A 37 -95.49 71.04 15.89
C LEU A 37 -95.24 71.99 14.71
N GLY A 38 -94.11 72.71 14.70
CA GLY A 38 -93.76 73.71 13.69
C GLY A 38 -94.67 74.94 13.64
N ARG A 39 -95.61 75.09 14.58
CA ARG A 39 -96.63 76.16 14.62
C ARG A 39 -97.15 76.43 16.05
N GLY A 40 -97.80 77.58 16.25
CA GLY A 40 -98.34 78.04 17.54
C GLY A 40 -97.47 79.10 18.22
N SER A 41 -98.10 80.05 18.91
CA SER A 41 -97.38 81.02 19.73
C SER A 41 -97.12 80.45 21.14
N PRO A 42 -96.06 80.87 21.85
CA PRO A 42 -95.81 80.44 23.22
C PRO A 42 -97.00 80.64 24.16
N ASN A 43 -97.76 81.73 23.95
CA ASN A 43 -98.95 82.07 24.73
C ASN A 43 -100.13 81.11 24.48
N THR A 44 -100.10 80.32 23.41
CA THR A 44 -101.14 79.34 23.08
C THR A 44 -100.76 77.92 23.50
N VAL A 45 -99.48 77.53 23.31
CA VAL A 45 -98.99 76.19 23.66
C VAL A 45 -98.80 76.03 25.17
N GLY A 46 -98.43 77.09 25.90
CA GLY A 46 -98.21 77.06 27.34
C GLY A 46 -99.39 76.50 28.14
N PRO A 47 -100.59 77.13 28.08
CA PRO A 47 -101.76 76.64 28.82
C PRO A 47 -102.20 75.23 28.40
N MET A 48 -102.08 74.90 27.11
CA MET A 48 -102.44 73.57 26.60
C MET A 48 -101.49 72.48 27.10
N LEU A 49 -100.20 72.77 27.20
CA LEU A 49 -99.22 71.84 27.75
C LEU A 49 -99.43 71.59 29.25
N GLU A 50 -99.90 72.59 29.99
CA GLU A 50 -100.23 72.47 31.41
C GLU A 50 -101.45 71.56 31.66
N VAL A 51 -102.46 71.64 30.80
CA VAL A 51 -103.61 70.70 30.78
C VAL A 51 -103.14 69.27 30.47
N TRP A 52 -102.20 69.10 29.54
CA TRP A 52 -101.60 67.80 29.26
C TRP A 52 -100.83 67.25 30.47
N PHE A 53 -99.97 68.05 31.11
CA PHE A 53 -99.24 67.62 32.31
C PHE A 53 -100.17 67.24 33.47
N SER A 54 -101.28 67.98 33.64
CA SER A 54 -102.26 67.70 34.70
C SER A 54 -102.98 66.36 34.47
N SER A 55 -103.33 66.04 33.22
CA SER A 55 -103.94 64.75 32.84
C SER A 55 -102.93 63.59 32.72
N LEU A 56 -101.63 63.88 32.60
CA LEU A 56 -100.58 62.87 32.49
C LEU A 56 -100.52 61.98 33.73
N GLY A 57 -100.72 62.54 34.93
CA GLY A 57 -100.69 61.79 36.19
C GLY A 57 -101.79 60.73 36.33
N GLU A 58 -102.94 60.93 35.68
CA GLU A 58 -104.01 59.93 35.57
C GLU A 58 -103.70 58.91 34.48
N ARG A 59 -103.17 59.37 33.33
CA ARG A 59 -102.81 58.49 32.20
C ARG A 59 -101.67 57.53 32.50
N LEU A 60 -100.62 57.98 33.19
CA LEU A 60 -99.46 57.15 33.55
C LEU A 60 -99.80 56.15 34.66
N ARG A 61 -100.75 56.49 35.53
CA ARG A 61 -101.29 55.53 36.48
C ARG A 61 -102.02 54.39 35.75
N GLY A 62 -102.54 54.62 34.53
CA GLY A 62 -103.33 53.62 33.82
C GLY A 62 -104.48 53.10 34.68
N PRO A 63 -105.26 52.13 34.21
CA PRO A 63 -106.29 51.48 35.03
C PRO A 63 -105.65 50.48 36.02
N THR A 64 -104.55 50.84 36.70
CA THR A 64 -103.89 49.98 37.70
C THR A 64 -104.40 50.22 39.13
N GLY A 65 -105.70 50.52 39.25
CA GLY A 65 -106.41 50.54 40.53
C GLY A 65 -107.68 49.71 40.56
N GLU A 66 -108.24 49.31 39.40
CA GLU A 66 -109.61 48.76 39.38
C GLU A 66 -109.95 47.92 38.14
N SER A 67 -108.96 47.27 37.51
CA SER A 67 -109.23 46.25 36.48
C SER A 67 -109.21 44.84 37.07
N ASP A 68 -110.05 44.63 38.09
CA ASP A 68 -110.52 43.31 38.54
C ASP A 68 -111.91 43.02 37.93
N LYS A 69 -112.12 43.47 36.67
CA LYS A 69 -113.33 43.21 35.87
C LYS A 69 -113.13 42.06 34.87
N THR A 70 -112.26 41.11 35.22
CA THR A 70 -112.31 39.72 34.78
C THR A 70 -112.75 38.80 35.93
N SER A 71 -113.54 39.33 36.87
CA SER A 71 -114.19 38.54 37.92
C SER A 71 -115.51 37.94 37.43
N GLU A 72 -115.41 36.81 36.74
CA GLU A 72 -116.36 35.70 36.93
C GLU A 72 -115.59 34.39 37.19
N LEU A 73 -114.43 34.47 37.85
CA LEU A 73 -113.75 33.29 38.39
C LEU A 73 -113.77 33.34 39.91
N PRO A 74 -114.32 32.31 40.60
CA PRO A 74 -114.28 32.21 42.06
C PRO A 74 -112.86 32.39 42.60
N ALA A 75 -112.71 33.07 43.73
CA ALA A 75 -111.42 33.37 44.36
C ALA A 75 -110.56 32.11 44.58
N THR A 76 -111.19 30.96 44.81
CA THR A 76 -110.54 29.64 44.91
C THR A 76 -109.82 29.23 43.63
N VAL A 77 -110.40 29.51 42.45
CA VAL A 77 -109.81 29.18 41.14
C VAL A 77 -108.61 30.08 40.84
N GLN A 78 -108.68 31.38 41.17
CA GLN A 78 -107.55 32.30 40.98
C GLN A 78 -106.33 31.92 41.84
N VAL A 79 -106.57 31.55 43.10
CA VAL A 79 -105.50 31.08 43.99
C VAL A 79 -104.90 29.78 43.46
N ALA A 80 -105.73 28.82 43.03
CA ALA A 80 -105.26 27.55 42.45
C ALA A 80 -104.45 27.75 41.16
N MET A 81 -104.84 28.71 40.30
CA MET A 81 -104.09 29.00 39.07
C MET A 81 -102.73 29.65 39.36
N LYS A 82 -102.67 30.56 40.33
CA LYS A 82 -101.41 31.19 40.78
C LYS A 82 -100.47 30.19 41.44
N THR A 83 -100.98 29.27 42.25
CA THR A 83 -100.16 28.20 42.84
C THR A 83 -99.68 27.21 41.79
N LEU A 84 -100.53 26.80 40.85
CA LEU A 84 -100.13 25.96 39.72
C LEU A 84 -99.03 26.62 38.88
N TRP A 85 -99.19 27.90 38.53
CA TRP A 85 -98.17 28.65 37.80
C TRP A 85 -96.85 28.76 38.57
N LYS A 86 -96.90 29.05 39.88
CA LYS A 86 -95.70 29.12 40.72
C LYS A 86 -94.99 27.77 40.80
N SER A 87 -95.73 26.68 40.96
CA SER A 87 -95.17 25.32 40.96
C SER A 87 -94.57 24.96 39.60
N ALA A 88 -95.24 25.29 38.49
CA ALA A 88 -94.71 25.07 37.14
C ALA A 88 -93.43 25.87 36.89
N LEU A 89 -93.37 27.13 37.35
CA LEU A 89 -92.18 27.96 37.25
C LEU A 89 -91.02 27.42 38.11
N GLN A 90 -91.33 26.93 39.31
CA GLN A 90 -90.35 26.33 40.21
C GLN A 90 -89.77 25.03 39.61
N GLU A 91 -90.62 24.19 39.00
CA GLU A 91 -90.18 22.97 38.32
C GLU A 91 -89.35 23.31 37.06
N ALA A 92 -89.74 24.32 36.29
CA ALA A 92 -88.97 24.82 35.14
C ALA A 92 -87.60 25.37 35.57
N HIS A 93 -87.52 26.10 36.68
CA HIS A 93 -86.25 26.57 37.24
C HIS A 93 -85.38 25.41 37.76
N SER A 94 -85.97 24.45 38.46
CA SER A 94 -85.28 23.26 38.96
C SER A 94 -84.66 22.44 37.82
N THR A 95 -85.46 22.15 36.78
CA THR A 95 -85.00 21.44 35.58
C THR A 95 -83.96 22.22 34.80
N PHE A 96 -84.08 23.55 34.72
CA PHE A 96 -83.05 24.41 34.10
C PHE A 96 -81.73 24.36 34.87
N GLU A 97 -81.73 24.55 36.19
CA GLU A 97 -80.52 24.49 37.00
C GLU A 97 -79.89 23.08 36.98
N ALA A 98 -80.69 22.01 37.00
CA ALA A 98 -80.21 20.65 36.82
C ALA A 98 -79.51 20.48 35.46
N SER A 99 -80.15 20.90 34.36
CA SER A 99 -79.55 20.82 33.02
C SER A 99 -78.26 21.63 32.92
N LYS A 100 -78.20 22.82 33.54
CA LYS A 100 -77.01 23.68 33.57
C LYS A 100 -75.88 23.03 34.36
N ALA A 101 -76.18 22.40 35.48
CA ALA A 101 -75.21 21.63 36.25
C ALA A 101 -74.66 20.44 35.45
N ASP A 102 -75.54 19.71 34.75
CA ASP A 102 -75.13 18.61 33.87
C ASP A 102 -74.25 19.09 32.70
N PHE A 103 -74.58 20.22 32.07
CA PHE A 103 -73.75 20.85 31.06
C PHE A 103 -72.38 21.30 31.61
N ALA A 104 -72.33 21.89 32.81
CA ALA A 104 -71.08 22.29 33.44
C ALA A 104 -70.20 21.07 33.78
N ASN A 105 -70.81 19.99 34.27
CA ASN A 105 -70.11 18.75 34.60
C ASN A 105 -69.56 18.06 33.34
N THR A 106 -70.35 17.97 32.27
CA THR A 106 -69.91 17.38 31.00
C THR A 106 -68.82 18.21 30.33
N ALA A 107 -68.92 19.54 30.35
CA ALA A 107 -67.86 20.43 29.86
C ALA A 107 -66.55 20.25 30.65
N SER A 108 -66.63 20.19 31.99
CA SER A 108 -65.47 19.96 32.84
C SER A 108 -64.84 18.58 32.60
N GLN A 109 -65.65 17.53 32.42
CA GLN A 109 -65.15 16.20 32.07
C GLN A 109 -64.46 16.18 30.70
N GLN A 110 -65.01 16.86 29.69
CA GLN A 110 -64.39 16.96 28.38
C GLN A 110 -63.07 17.74 28.43
N GLU A 111 -63.00 18.82 29.20
CA GLU A 111 -61.77 19.58 29.38
C GLU A 111 -60.70 18.72 30.07
N GLN A 112 -61.07 17.99 31.12
CA GLN A 112 -60.17 17.03 31.78
C GLN A 112 -59.67 15.96 30.79
N GLN A 113 -60.56 15.34 30.01
CA GLN A 113 -60.18 14.36 29.00
C GLN A 113 -59.25 14.94 27.92
N MET A 114 -59.50 16.17 27.46
CA MET A 114 -58.60 16.83 26.51
C MET A 114 -57.23 17.08 27.14
N THR A 115 -57.17 17.54 28.39
CA THR A 115 -55.89 17.77 29.06
C THR A 115 -55.10 16.47 29.27
N THR A 116 -55.77 15.35 29.59
CA THR A 116 -55.10 14.05 29.72
C THR A 116 -54.58 13.56 28.39
N VAL A 117 -55.38 13.65 27.31
CA VAL A 117 -54.94 13.25 25.97
C VAL A 117 -53.78 14.11 25.47
N LEU A 118 -53.80 15.42 25.72
CA LEU A 118 -52.69 16.31 25.36
C LEU A 118 -51.42 15.96 26.14
N ALA A 119 -51.54 15.64 27.43
CA ALA A 119 -50.41 15.20 28.24
C ALA A 119 -49.84 13.86 27.77
N GLU A 120 -50.69 12.91 27.37
CA GLU A 120 -50.28 11.62 26.79
C GLU A 120 -49.55 11.82 25.45
N ILE A 121 -50.09 12.64 24.55
CA ILE A 121 -49.44 12.95 23.27
C ILE A 121 -48.08 13.61 23.49
N GLU A 122 -47.97 14.54 24.42
CA GLU A 122 -46.68 15.21 24.69
C GLU A 122 -45.68 14.24 25.33
N ALA A 123 -46.13 13.34 26.21
CA ALA A 123 -45.28 12.28 26.76
C ALA A 123 -44.78 11.31 25.67
N GLU A 124 -45.65 10.90 24.75
CA GLU A 124 -45.28 10.06 23.61
C GLU A 124 -44.29 10.77 22.68
N ARG A 125 -44.53 12.04 22.34
CA ARG A 125 -43.59 12.85 21.55
C ARG A 125 -42.24 12.99 22.24
N GLY A 126 -42.23 13.20 23.55
CA GLY A 126 -41.03 13.19 24.38
C GLY A 126 -40.28 11.85 24.28
N ALA A 127 -40.98 10.73 24.41
CA ALA A 127 -40.38 9.40 24.29
C ALA A 127 -39.84 9.12 22.88
N PHE A 128 -40.54 9.53 21.82
CA PHE A 128 -40.08 9.38 20.44
C PHE A 128 -38.85 10.24 20.15
N THR A 129 -38.83 11.49 20.62
CA THR A 129 -37.67 12.37 20.43
C THR A 129 -36.43 11.86 21.19
N GLN A 130 -36.61 11.34 22.41
CA GLN A 130 -35.55 10.67 23.15
C GLN A 130 -35.00 9.45 22.41
N LYS A 131 -35.87 8.53 21.96
CA LYS A 131 -35.46 7.36 21.16
C LYS A 131 -34.74 7.77 19.87
N ALA A 132 -35.22 8.80 19.17
CA ALA A 132 -34.57 9.30 17.96
C ALA A 132 -33.17 9.87 18.26
N SER A 133 -33.02 10.58 19.38
CA SER A 133 -31.73 11.06 19.89
C SER A 133 -30.78 9.90 20.21
N GLU A 134 -31.25 8.90 20.94
CA GLU A 134 -30.47 7.70 21.29
C GLU A 134 -30.02 6.93 20.06
N LEU A 135 -30.92 6.71 19.09
CA LEU A 135 -30.60 6.04 17.83
C LEU A 135 -29.58 6.84 17.02
N LYS A 136 -29.69 8.16 16.99
CA LYS A 136 -28.71 9.02 16.32
C LYS A 136 -27.34 8.94 16.99
N GLN A 137 -27.27 9.01 18.31
CA GLN A 137 -26.02 8.84 19.06
C GLN A 137 -25.41 7.45 18.84
N ALA A 138 -26.23 6.40 18.78
CA ALA A 138 -25.78 5.06 18.47
C ALA A 138 -25.23 4.95 17.04
N LEU A 139 -25.89 5.61 16.06
CA LEU A 139 -25.41 5.68 14.68
C LEU A 139 -24.07 6.42 14.59
N ASP A 140 -23.96 7.62 15.18
CA ASP A 140 -22.73 8.41 15.19
C ASP A 140 -21.57 7.62 15.84
N ALA A 141 -21.85 6.88 16.92
CA ALA A 141 -20.87 6.02 17.57
C ALA A 141 -20.44 4.82 16.69
N LEU A 142 -21.37 4.23 15.93
CA LEU A 142 -21.06 3.17 14.97
C LEU A 142 -20.26 3.69 13.78
N GLU A 143 -20.58 4.89 13.27
CA GLU A 143 -19.82 5.53 12.19
C GLU A 143 -18.39 5.85 12.62
N LEU A 144 -18.20 6.35 13.85
CA LEU A 144 -16.86 6.57 14.40
C LEU A 144 -16.07 5.26 14.51
N LYS A 145 -16.67 4.21 15.06
CA LYS A 145 -16.04 2.88 15.14
C LYS A 145 -15.73 2.31 13.76
N HIS A 146 -16.60 2.51 12.79
CA HIS A 146 -16.36 2.09 11.41
C HIS A 146 -15.17 2.85 10.81
N ALA A 147 -15.11 4.18 10.97
CA ALA A 147 -13.98 4.98 10.51
C ALA A 147 -12.65 4.56 11.19
N GLU A 148 -12.67 4.28 12.49
CA GLU A 148 -11.49 3.80 13.23
C GLU A 148 -11.01 2.43 12.73
N THR A 149 -11.93 1.46 12.59
CA THR A 149 -11.61 0.11 12.10
C THR A 149 -11.14 0.13 10.65
N GLN A 150 -11.75 0.95 9.79
CA GLN A 150 -11.30 1.19 8.42
C GLN A 150 -9.90 1.82 8.39
N GLY A 151 -9.64 2.79 9.27
CA GLY A 151 -8.32 3.39 9.42
C GLY A 151 -7.26 2.40 9.90
N GLN A 152 -7.59 1.50 10.84
CA GLN A 152 -6.71 0.43 11.27
C GLN A 152 -6.45 -0.59 10.16
N ALA A 153 -7.48 -1.00 9.42
CA ALA A 153 -7.35 -1.88 8.27
C ALA A 153 -6.44 -1.29 7.19
N HIS A 154 -6.60 0.01 6.88
CA HIS A 154 -5.74 0.70 5.92
C HIS A 154 -4.27 0.74 6.38
N LYS A 155 -4.02 1.04 7.67
CA LYS A 155 -2.66 0.99 8.25
C LYS A 155 -2.06 -0.41 8.15
N LEU A 156 -2.81 -1.45 8.51
CA LEU A 156 -2.36 -2.84 8.39
C LEU A 156 -2.06 -3.21 6.94
N GLN A 157 -2.90 -2.80 5.99
CA GLN A 157 -2.66 -3.03 4.56
C GLN A 157 -1.36 -2.36 4.10
N MET A 158 -1.09 -1.12 4.51
CA MET A 158 0.19 -0.46 4.21
C MET A 158 1.37 -1.20 4.81
N HIS A 159 1.25 -1.71 6.04
CA HIS A 159 2.30 -2.51 6.68
C HIS A 159 2.56 -3.81 5.93
N VAL A 160 1.51 -4.52 5.49
CA VAL A 160 1.63 -5.74 4.68
C VAL A 160 2.32 -5.44 3.36
N ASN A 161 1.87 -4.43 2.62
CA ASN A 161 2.47 -4.05 1.34
C ASN A 161 3.96 -3.70 1.50
N LYS A 162 4.31 -2.92 2.53
CA LYS A 162 5.71 -2.59 2.83
C LYS A 162 6.54 -3.84 3.14
N LYS A 163 5.98 -4.79 3.89
CA LYS A 163 6.67 -6.05 4.20
C LYS A 163 6.83 -6.92 2.96
N ASP A 164 5.86 -6.94 2.06
CA ASP A 164 5.96 -7.63 0.77
C ASP A 164 7.02 -7.00 -0.13
N GLU A 165 7.15 -5.67 -0.16
CA GLU A 165 8.23 -4.96 -0.86
C GLU A 165 9.61 -5.27 -0.26
N GLU A 166 9.74 -5.26 1.07
CA GLU A 166 10.97 -5.66 1.78
C GLU A 166 11.33 -7.13 1.49
N LEU A 167 10.35 -8.01 1.47
CA LEU A 167 10.55 -9.44 1.25
C LEU A 167 10.86 -9.76 -0.22
N THR A 168 10.25 -9.07 -1.17
CA THR A 168 10.57 -9.19 -2.60
C THR A 168 11.97 -8.66 -2.91
N SER A 169 12.35 -7.50 -2.35
CA SER A 169 13.71 -6.96 -2.50
C SER A 169 14.76 -7.86 -1.86
N SER A 170 14.50 -8.40 -0.66
CA SER A 170 15.39 -9.38 -0.01
C SER A 170 15.52 -10.68 -0.83
N ARG A 171 14.42 -11.20 -1.38
CA ARG A 171 14.45 -12.37 -2.28
C ARG A 171 15.28 -12.11 -3.53
N LEU A 172 15.12 -10.96 -4.16
CA LEU A 172 15.89 -10.58 -5.33
C LEU A 172 17.39 -10.46 -5.01
N ALA A 173 17.74 -9.83 -3.89
CA ALA A 173 19.12 -9.73 -3.44
C ALA A 173 19.74 -11.10 -3.18
N LEU A 174 19.01 -12.01 -2.53
CA LEU A 174 19.47 -13.39 -2.31
C LEU A 174 19.66 -14.14 -3.64
N GLN A 175 18.72 -14.02 -4.57
CA GLN A 175 18.85 -14.63 -5.90
C GLN A 175 20.08 -14.10 -6.65
N GLN A 176 20.36 -12.80 -6.57
CA GLN A 176 21.56 -12.20 -7.16
C GLN A 176 22.84 -12.74 -6.50
N GLN A 177 22.88 -12.83 -5.16
CA GLN A 177 24.01 -13.39 -4.43
C GLN A 177 24.27 -14.86 -4.79
N VAL A 178 23.21 -15.68 -4.89
CA VAL A 178 23.32 -17.08 -5.32
C VAL A 178 23.82 -17.18 -6.77
N ALA A 179 23.33 -16.32 -7.67
CA ALA A 179 23.79 -16.28 -9.05
C ALA A 179 25.27 -15.88 -9.15
N GLN A 180 25.70 -14.87 -8.39
CA GLN A 180 27.10 -14.45 -8.30
C GLN A 180 27.99 -15.57 -7.77
N GLY A 181 27.62 -16.22 -6.67
CA GLY A 181 28.38 -17.34 -6.11
C GLY A 181 28.43 -18.56 -7.05
N ASN A 182 27.38 -18.81 -7.84
CA ASN A 182 27.42 -19.86 -8.87
C ASN A 182 28.38 -19.51 -10.01
N GLU A 183 28.42 -18.26 -10.44
CA GLU A 183 29.33 -17.79 -11.48
C GLU A 183 30.79 -17.84 -11.02
N GLU A 184 31.07 -17.41 -9.79
CA GLU A 184 32.40 -17.53 -9.18
C GLU A 184 32.85 -18.99 -9.07
N ARG A 185 31.96 -19.90 -8.64
CA ARG A 185 32.24 -21.34 -8.62
C ARG A 185 32.56 -21.88 -10.01
N ARG A 186 31.77 -21.54 -11.03
CA ARG A 186 32.04 -21.94 -12.42
C ARG A 186 33.38 -21.43 -12.92
N ARG A 187 33.74 -20.19 -12.60
CA ARG A 187 35.05 -19.60 -12.96
C ARG A 187 36.19 -20.35 -12.27
N HIS A 188 36.05 -20.65 -10.99
CA HIS A 188 37.04 -21.41 -10.24
C HIS A 188 37.20 -22.84 -10.79
N ASP A 189 36.10 -23.54 -11.05
CA ASP A 189 36.11 -24.88 -11.63
C ASP A 189 36.76 -24.88 -13.02
N ALA A 190 36.46 -23.89 -13.86
CA ALA A 190 37.09 -23.72 -15.17
C ALA A 190 38.60 -23.45 -15.05
N GLN A 191 39.03 -22.65 -14.07
CA GLN A 191 40.46 -22.40 -13.80
C GLN A 191 41.17 -23.66 -13.32
N LEU A 192 40.56 -24.45 -12.42
CA LEU A 192 41.11 -25.72 -11.96
C LEU A 192 41.25 -26.72 -13.10
N LEU A 193 40.23 -26.83 -13.96
CA LEU A 193 40.29 -27.67 -15.15
C LEU A 193 41.40 -27.22 -16.10
N ALA A 194 41.51 -25.91 -16.37
CA ALA A 194 42.56 -25.36 -17.23
C ALA A 194 43.96 -25.64 -16.67
N HIS A 195 44.17 -25.43 -15.36
CA HIS A 195 45.45 -25.70 -14.71
C HIS A 195 45.78 -27.20 -14.72
N SER A 196 44.79 -28.06 -14.46
CA SER A 196 45.00 -29.51 -14.54
C SER A 196 45.36 -29.97 -15.95
N ALA A 197 44.77 -29.37 -16.99
CA ALA A 197 45.10 -29.64 -18.38
C ALA A 197 46.50 -29.15 -18.75
N GLU A 198 46.91 -27.99 -18.25
CA GLU A 198 48.27 -27.46 -18.42
C GLU A 198 49.32 -28.38 -17.77
N ILE A 199 49.10 -28.84 -16.54
CA ILE A 199 49.98 -29.79 -15.85
C ILE A 199 50.06 -31.10 -16.66
N GLN A 200 48.94 -31.64 -17.13
CA GLN A 200 48.93 -32.86 -17.95
C GLN A 200 49.68 -32.67 -19.27
N ALA A 201 49.53 -31.52 -19.93
CA ALA A 201 50.24 -31.20 -21.16
C ALA A 201 51.75 -31.10 -20.92
N LEU A 202 52.18 -30.43 -19.85
CA LEU A 202 53.59 -30.37 -19.45
C LEU A 202 54.14 -31.75 -19.10
N GLN A 203 53.42 -32.56 -18.32
CA GLN A 203 53.82 -33.93 -18.00
C GLN A 203 53.96 -34.78 -19.27
N ALA A 204 53.03 -34.67 -20.23
CA ALA A 204 53.13 -35.37 -21.51
C ALA A 204 54.35 -34.91 -22.32
N GLN A 205 54.67 -33.62 -22.32
CA GLN A 205 55.89 -33.10 -22.95
C GLN A 205 57.16 -33.61 -22.24
N TYR A 206 57.20 -33.64 -20.91
CA TYR A 206 58.32 -34.21 -20.15
C TYR A 206 58.51 -35.69 -20.45
N VAL A 207 57.45 -36.51 -20.40
CA VAL A 207 57.55 -37.94 -20.71
C VAL A 207 57.99 -38.18 -22.16
N SER A 208 57.50 -37.38 -23.10
CA SER A 208 57.91 -37.51 -24.51
C SER A 208 59.37 -37.10 -24.74
N SER A 209 59.83 -36.02 -24.11
CA SER A 209 61.24 -35.60 -24.15
C SER A 209 62.17 -36.59 -23.45
N GLU A 210 61.77 -37.14 -22.30
CA GLU A 210 62.50 -38.20 -21.60
C GLU A 210 62.63 -39.45 -22.48
N ARG A 211 61.54 -39.91 -23.11
CA ARG A 211 61.57 -41.04 -24.06
C ARG A 211 62.51 -40.77 -25.23
N ARG A 212 62.52 -39.55 -25.76
CA ARG A 212 63.43 -39.16 -26.84
C ARG A 212 64.90 -39.22 -26.38
N LEU A 213 65.21 -38.65 -25.22
CA LEU A 213 66.57 -38.67 -24.66
C LEU A 213 67.03 -40.10 -24.36
N MET A 214 66.16 -40.96 -23.82
CA MET A 214 66.48 -42.38 -23.59
C MET A 214 66.79 -43.10 -24.91
N ALA A 215 66.00 -42.85 -25.95
CA ALA A 215 66.26 -43.40 -27.28
C ALA A 215 67.58 -42.88 -27.88
N GLU A 216 67.94 -41.62 -27.65
CA GLU A 216 69.23 -41.04 -28.07
C GLU A 216 70.39 -41.67 -27.29
N ILE A 217 70.29 -41.81 -25.96
CA ILE A 217 71.29 -42.50 -25.13
C ILE A 217 71.47 -43.94 -25.58
N ASP A 218 70.40 -44.67 -25.88
CA ASP A 218 70.49 -46.05 -26.36
C ASP A 218 71.14 -46.12 -27.75
N ARG A 219 70.87 -45.15 -28.64
CA ARG A 219 71.58 -45.03 -29.92
C ARG A 219 73.06 -44.77 -29.71
N GLU A 220 73.44 -43.83 -28.85
CA GLU A 220 74.84 -43.53 -28.54
C GLU A 220 75.54 -44.72 -27.89
N ARG A 221 74.89 -45.44 -26.97
CA ARG A 221 75.41 -46.70 -26.40
C ARG A 221 75.64 -47.76 -27.46
N GLN A 222 74.71 -47.90 -28.41
CA GLN A 222 74.88 -48.82 -29.53
C GLN A 222 76.04 -48.39 -30.45
N GLN A 223 76.20 -47.09 -30.71
CA GLN A 223 77.33 -46.57 -31.49
C GLN A 223 78.67 -46.81 -30.77
N VAL A 224 78.76 -46.51 -29.47
CA VAL A 224 79.95 -46.80 -28.65
C VAL A 224 80.27 -48.30 -28.68
N LYS A 225 79.27 -49.18 -28.54
CA LYS A 225 79.46 -50.63 -28.63
C LYS A 225 79.98 -51.07 -30.00
N LYS A 226 79.49 -50.46 -31.09
CA LYS A 226 79.99 -50.71 -32.45
C LYS A 226 81.45 -50.25 -32.61
N LEU A 227 81.75 -49.02 -32.21
CA LEU A 227 83.11 -48.47 -32.26
C LEU A 227 84.09 -49.27 -31.39
N GLN A 228 83.68 -49.71 -30.20
CA GLN A 228 84.47 -50.61 -29.36
C GLN A 228 84.75 -51.94 -30.06
N ALA A 229 83.75 -52.54 -30.72
CA ALA A 229 83.95 -53.76 -31.50
C ALA A 229 84.91 -53.55 -32.67
N GLU A 230 84.82 -52.41 -33.38
CA GLU A 230 85.75 -52.04 -34.45
C GLU A 230 87.18 -51.84 -33.92
N VAL A 231 87.35 -51.15 -32.79
CA VAL A 231 88.65 -50.99 -32.12
C VAL A 231 89.23 -52.34 -31.69
N GLU A 232 88.42 -53.26 -31.15
CA GLU A 232 88.88 -54.60 -30.78
C GLU A 232 89.26 -55.44 -32.01
N ILE A 233 88.52 -55.31 -33.12
CA ILE A 233 88.90 -55.93 -34.40
C ILE A 233 90.23 -55.34 -34.90
N GLU A 234 90.39 -54.02 -34.84
CA GLU A 234 91.59 -53.33 -35.32
C GLU A 234 92.80 -53.63 -34.43
N LYS A 235 92.64 -53.68 -33.11
CA LYS A 235 93.67 -54.18 -32.18
C LYS A 235 94.06 -55.62 -32.51
N LYS A 236 93.09 -56.51 -32.78
CA LYS A 236 93.40 -57.89 -33.20
C LYS A 236 94.18 -57.94 -34.51
N LYS A 237 93.84 -57.09 -35.50
CA LYS A 237 94.62 -56.95 -36.73
C LYS A 237 96.02 -56.41 -36.45
N GLN A 238 96.16 -55.39 -35.62
CA GLN A 238 97.46 -54.85 -35.22
C GLN A 238 98.31 -55.89 -34.50
N ILE A 239 97.73 -56.67 -33.58
CA ILE A 239 98.43 -57.78 -32.92
C ILE A 239 98.87 -58.82 -33.96
N ARG A 240 98.00 -59.17 -34.93
CA ARG A 240 98.37 -60.07 -36.04
C ARG A 240 99.53 -59.51 -36.87
N HIS A 241 99.45 -58.25 -37.30
CA HIS A 241 100.51 -57.59 -38.05
C HIS A 241 101.80 -57.45 -37.24
N GLN A 242 101.72 -57.19 -35.93
CA GLN A 242 102.88 -57.20 -35.04
C GLN A 242 103.48 -58.60 -34.90
N SER A 243 102.66 -59.64 -34.78
CA SER A 243 103.15 -61.02 -34.77
C SER A 243 103.78 -61.42 -36.10
N GLU A 244 103.17 -61.03 -37.23
CA GLU A 244 103.73 -61.23 -38.57
C GLU A 244 105.05 -60.46 -38.72
N ALA A 245 105.13 -59.22 -38.25
CA ALA A 245 106.35 -58.42 -38.27
C ALA A 245 107.44 -59.01 -37.35
N LEU A 246 107.08 -59.55 -36.18
CA LEU A 246 108.00 -60.26 -35.30
C LEU A 246 108.47 -61.58 -35.92
N GLU A 247 107.61 -62.31 -36.62
CA GLU A 247 108.00 -63.51 -37.38
C GLU A 247 108.94 -63.17 -38.54
N VAL A 248 108.66 -62.11 -39.31
CA VAL A 248 109.53 -61.62 -40.37
C VAL A 248 110.86 -61.12 -39.81
N ALA A 249 110.85 -60.34 -38.73
CA ALA A 249 112.07 -59.90 -38.04
C ALA A 249 112.86 -61.10 -37.53
N GLY A 250 112.19 -62.08 -36.93
CA GLY A 250 112.76 -63.37 -36.50
C GLY A 250 113.44 -64.11 -37.66
N ASN A 251 112.75 -64.21 -38.79
CA ASN A 251 113.30 -64.82 -40.02
C ASN A 251 114.47 -64.02 -40.59
N LEU A 252 114.43 -62.68 -40.55
CA LEU A 252 115.52 -61.82 -40.99
C LEU A 252 116.74 -61.96 -40.06
N THR A 253 116.56 -62.09 -38.74
CA THR A 253 117.65 -62.43 -37.81
C THR A 253 118.25 -63.81 -38.11
N LYS A 254 117.42 -64.80 -38.46
CA LYS A 254 117.91 -66.13 -38.88
C LYS A 254 118.72 -66.00 -40.18
N GLN A 255 118.24 -65.26 -41.17
CA GLN A 255 118.98 -64.98 -42.40
C GLN A 255 120.28 -64.20 -42.16
N LEU A 256 120.29 -63.20 -41.27
CA LEU A 256 121.51 -62.49 -40.88
C LEU A 256 122.49 -63.40 -40.14
N HIS A 257 122.00 -64.35 -39.34
CA HIS A 257 122.83 -65.36 -38.70
C HIS A 257 123.44 -66.31 -39.74
N GLU A 258 122.66 -66.80 -40.70
CA GLU A 258 123.14 -67.61 -41.82
C GLU A 258 124.15 -66.85 -42.69
N LEU A 259 123.89 -65.58 -43.02
CA LEU A 259 124.83 -64.74 -43.76
C LEU A 259 126.11 -64.50 -42.96
N ARG A 260 126.04 -64.31 -41.64
CA ARG A 260 127.23 -64.26 -40.77
C ARG A 260 128.02 -65.56 -40.84
N MET A 261 127.35 -66.71 -40.75
CA MET A 261 127.98 -68.03 -40.84
C MET A 261 128.62 -68.25 -42.22
N GLN A 262 127.99 -67.77 -43.30
CA GLN A 262 128.59 -67.80 -44.64
C GLN A 262 129.78 -66.85 -44.75
N ASN A 263 129.73 -65.67 -44.13
CA ASN A 263 130.85 -64.72 -44.11
C ASN A 263 132.04 -65.26 -43.32
N THR A 264 131.81 -65.93 -42.18
CA THR A 264 132.87 -66.62 -41.44
C THR A 264 133.46 -67.76 -42.26
N GLN A 265 132.64 -68.56 -42.96
CA GLN A 265 133.12 -69.62 -43.85
C GLN A 265 133.89 -69.08 -45.07
N LEU A 266 133.51 -67.93 -45.62
CA LEU A 266 134.24 -67.26 -46.70
C LEU A 266 135.55 -66.66 -46.21
N SER A 267 135.56 -66.09 -44.99
CA SER A 267 136.78 -65.62 -44.33
C SER A 267 137.75 -66.77 -44.05
N GLU A 268 137.24 -67.92 -43.58
CA GLU A 268 138.02 -69.15 -43.40
C GLU A 268 138.55 -69.67 -44.74
N ARG A 269 137.75 -69.65 -45.82
CA ARG A 269 138.22 -70.00 -47.18
C ARG A 269 139.29 -69.03 -47.69
N ALA A 270 139.15 -67.72 -47.47
CA ALA A 270 140.16 -66.73 -47.84
C ALA A 270 141.47 -66.92 -47.06
N SER A 271 141.38 -67.29 -45.77
CA SER A 271 142.56 -67.65 -44.97
C SER A 271 143.23 -68.95 -45.45
N GLY A 272 142.44 -69.91 -45.94
CA GLY A 272 142.94 -71.15 -46.57
C GLY A 272 143.67 -70.93 -47.90
N TYR A 273 143.30 -69.94 -48.69
CA TYR A 273 144.04 -69.57 -49.91
C TYR A 273 145.36 -68.85 -49.60
N LEU A 274 145.42 -68.04 -48.54
CA LEU A 274 146.66 -67.40 -48.09
C LEU A 274 147.68 -68.40 -47.51
N ALA A 275 147.22 -69.51 -46.92
CA ALA A 275 148.10 -70.57 -46.43
C ALA A 275 148.70 -71.44 -47.56
N ARG A 276 148.02 -71.58 -48.72
CA ARG A 276 148.49 -72.41 -49.85
C ARG A 276 149.47 -71.71 -50.80
N ILE A 277 149.61 -70.39 -50.74
CA ILE A 277 150.58 -69.64 -51.56
C ILE A 277 151.99 -69.63 -50.93
N ASN A 278 152.13 -70.02 -49.66
CA ASN A 278 153.38 -69.86 -48.92
C ASN A 278 154.35 -71.06 -48.95
N ASP A 279 153.99 -72.19 -49.57
CA ASP A 279 154.76 -73.45 -49.51
C ASP A 279 155.40 -73.92 -50.83
N MET A 280 155.36 -73.12 -51.90
CA MET A 280 156.02 -73.45 -53.18
C MET A 280 156.86 -72.28 -53.71
N GLN A 281 158.07 -72.08 -53.18
CA GLN A 281 159.34 -71.88 -53.92
C GLN A 281 160.55 -71.45 -53.03
N PRO A 282 161.80 -71.79 -53.41
CA PRO A 282 163.01 -71.48 -52.66
C PRO A 282 163.74 -70.17 -53.07
N LYS A 283 164.40 -69.56 -52.07
CA LYS A 283 165.61 -68.68 -52.03
C LYS A 283 165.85 -67.56 -53.09
N LYS A 284 165.87 -66.32 -52.52
CA LYS A 284 166.70 -65.10 -52.76
C LYS A 284 166.31 -64.12 -53.89
N LEU A 285 165.90 -62.89 -53.52
CA LEU A 285 166.71 -61.64 -53.56
C LEU A 285 165.86 -60.42 -53.14
N LYS A 286 166.56 -59.31 -52.86
CA LYS A 286 166.17 -58.13 -52.06
C LYS A 286 165.39 -57.02 -52.81
N SER A 287 164.87 -56.10 -51.97
CA SER A 287 164.72 -54.63 -52.14
C SER A 287 163.32 -54.12 -52.51
N ALA A 288 162.68 -53.33 -51.63
CA ALA A 288 162.59 -51.85 -51.63
C ALA A 288 161.51 -51.36 -52.62
N ALA A 289 160.61 -50.42 -52.35
CA ALA A 289 160.53 -49.35 -51.37
C ALA A 289 159.09 -48.77 -51.32
N LYS A 290 158.72 -48.25 -50.15
CA LYS A 290 158.10 -46.94 -49.85
C LYS A 290 156.86 -46.39 -50.58
N ASN A 291 156.08 -45.74 -49.70
CA ASN A 291 155.26 -44.52 -49.80
C ASN A 291 153.75 -44.75 -49.94
N LYS A 292 152.84 -43.94 -49.39
CA LYS A 292 152.74 -42.79 -48.44
C LYS A 292 151.44 -42.09 -48.88
N ALA A 293 150.70 -41.49 -47.94
CA ALA A 293 149.73 -40.38 -48.19
C ALA A 293 148.42 -40.79 -48.90
N VAL A 294 147.24 -40.18 -48.71
CA VAL A 294 146.81 -38.93 -48.06
C VAL A 294 145.26 -38.87 -48.06
N ARG A 295 144.69 -38.13 -47.08
CA ARG A 295 143.45 -37.29 -47.01
C ARG A 295 142.19 -37.54 -47.87
N SER A 296 141.09 -37.04 -47.28
CA SER A 296 139.96 -36.25 -47.84
C SER A 296 138.62 -37.01 -47.73
N VAL A 297 137.62 -36.60 -46.95
CA VAL A 297 136.74 -35.40 -46.98
C VAL A 297 135.71 -35.43 -48.12
N ILE A 298 134.44 -35.19 -47.72
CA ILE A 298 133.19 -34.81 -48.42
C ILE A 298 132.21 -35.93 -48.82
N GLY A 299 130.97 -35.77 -48.33
CA GLY A 299 129.75 -36.49 -48.71
C GLY A 299 128.66 -36.31 -47.67
#